data_AF-A0A2V8Q2V5-F1
#
_entry.id   AF-A0A2V8Q2V5-F1
#
_cell.length_a   1.000
_cell.length_b   1.000
_cell.length_c   1.000
_cell.angle_alpha   90.00
_cell.angle_beta   90.00
_cell.angle_gamma   90.00
#
_symmetry.space_group_name_H-M   'P 1'
#
loop_
_entity.id
_entity.type
_entity.pdbx_description
1 polymer ?
#
loop_
_entity_poly.entity_id
_entity_poly.type
_entity_poly.pdbx_seq_one_letter_code
_entity_poly.pdbx_strand_id
1 'polypeptide(L)'
;INPVAQLPHKTLFHEMAHVLLHTSEGDFTDTEQTPRNLREVEAESVALLCCEALNLEGADYCRGYIQNWLYQGIGYDADAIPEKSAQKIFRAADQILRAGRPTRERSAEYAN
;
A
#
# COMPACT_ATOMS: atom_id res chain seq x y z
N ILE A 1 -3.32 8.92 -14.17
CA ILE A 1 -3.66 9.44 -12.82
C ILE A 1 -5.07 9.98 -12.90
N ASN A 2 -5.96 9.61 -11.97
CA ASN A 2 -7.37 10.06 -11.99
C ASN A 2 -7.42 11.60 -11.82
N PRO A 3 -7.93 12.36 -12.81
CA PRO A 3 -7.91 13.83 -12.77
C PRO A 3 -8.90 14.44 -11.77
N VAL A 4 -9.83 13.65 -11.22
CA VAL A 4 -10.82 14.12 -10.23
C VAL A 4 -10.51 13.66 -8.80
N ALA A 5 -9.48 12.85 -8.60
CA ALA A 5 -9.06 12.44 -7.26
C ALA A 5 -8.38 13.62 -6.55
N GLN A 6 -8.85 13.98 -5.36
CA GLN A 6 -8.24 15.05 -4.55
C GLN A 6 -6.79 14.74 -4.18
N LEU A 7 -6.47 13.45 -3.97
CA LEU A 7 -5.14 12.96 -3.60
C LEU A 7 -4.69 11.88 -4.59
N PRO A 8 -4.30 12.27 -5.81
CA PRO A 8 -4.09 11.33 -6.92
C PRO A 8 -3.00 10.29 -6.65
N HIS A 9 -1.91 10.69 -5.99
CA HIS A 9 -0.81 9.78 -5.66
C HIS A 9 -1.19 8.77 -4.58
N LYS A 10 -1.88 9.22 -3.53
CA LYS A 10 -2.42 8.35 -2.50
C LYS A 10 -3.35 7.29 -3.09
N THR A 11 -4.30 7.70 -3.93
CA THR A 11 -5.19 6.77 -4.62
C THR A 11 -4.40 5.80 -5.51
N LEU A 12 -3.44 6.30 -6.28
CA LEU A 12 -2.62 5.44 -7.13
C LEU A 12 -1.88 4.36 -6.32
N PHE A 13 -1.20 4.73 -5.24
CA PHE A 13 -0.45 3.77 -4.43
C PHE A 13 -1.35 2.77 -3.71
N HIS A 14 -2.53 3.21 -3.25
CA HIS A 14 -3.54 2.33 -2.66
C HIS A 14 -3.97 1.24 -3.65
N GLU A 15 -4.34 1.62 -4.88
CA GLU A 15 -4.75 0.65 -5.90
C GLU A 15 -3.59 -0.25 -6.36
N MET A 16 -2.37 0.29 -6.46
CA MET A 16 -1.19 -0.53 -6.73
C MET A 16 -0.94 -1.57 -5.64
N ALA A 17 -1.15 -1.20 -4.37
CA ALA A 17 -1.02 -2.12 -3.26
C ALA A 17 -2.06 -3.25 -3.34
N HIS A 18 -3.31 -2.94 -3.70
CA HIS A 18 -4.32 -3.97 -3.96
C HIS A 18 -3.89 -4.96 -5.04
N VAL A 19 -3.31 -4.46 -6.14
CA VAL A 19 -2.80 -5.33 -7.21
C VAL A 19 -1.66 -6.24 -6.72
N LEU A 20 -0.72 -5.67 -5.98
CA LEU A 20 0.46 -6.41 -5.50
C LEU A 20 0.15 -7.42 -4.40
N LEU A 21 -0.82 -7.14 -3.53
CA LEU A 21 -1.08 -7.92 -2.33
C LEU A 21 -2.27 -8.88 -2.44
N HIS A 22 -3.26 -8.59 -3.29
CA HIS A 22 -4.56 -9.27 -3.21
C HIS A 22 -5.12 -9.79 -4.53
N THR A 23 -4.54 -9.49 -5.70
CA THR A 23 -5.09 -9.96 -6.98
C THR A 23 -5.10 -11.49 -7.12
N SER A 24 -4.14 -12.20 -6.53
CA SER A 24 -4.10 -13.67 -6.56
C SER A 24 -5.04 -14.35 -5.56
N GLU A 25 -5.57 -13.63 -4.57
CA GLU A 25 -6.54 -14.17 -3.60
C GLU A 25 -7.97 -14.28 -4.18
N GLY A 26 -8.18 -13.73 -5.38
CA GLY A 26 -9.43 -13.85 -6.13
C GLY A 26 -9.54 -15.11 -6.99
N ASP A 27 -8.47 -15.92 -7.10
CA ASP A 27 -8.55 -17.24 -7.74
C ASP A 27 -9.40 -18.18 -6.88
N PHE A 28 -10.28 -18.96 -7.52
CA PHE A 28 -11.28 -19.88 -6.94
C PHE A 28 -10.67 -21.09 -6.18
N THR A 29 -9.65 -20.83 -5.36
CA THR A 29 -9.02 -21.79 -4.48
C THR A 29 -9.56 -21.58 -3.06
N ASP A 30 -9.85 -22.67 -2.34
CA ASP A 30 -10.34 -22.67 -0.93
C ASP A 30 -9.27 -22.19 0.08
N THR A 31 -8.55 -21.12 -0.24
CA THR A 31 -7.57 -20.51 0.66
C THR A 31 -8.26 -19.49 1.56
N GLU A 32 -7.76 -19.33 2.80
CA GLU A 32 -8.23 -18.29 3.71
C GLU A 32 -8.04 -16.92 3.07
N GLN A 33 -9.15 -16.28 2.67
CA GLN A 33 -9.12 -14.94 2.10
C GLN A 33 -8.79 -13.92 3.18
N THR A 34 -7.89 -12.99 2.88
CA THR A 34 -7.58 -11.89 3.79
C THR A 34 -8.86 -11.09 4.05
N PRO A 35 -9.27 -10.89 5.33
CA PRO A 35 -10.48 -10.14 5.66
C PRO A 35 -10.45 -8.75 5.03
N ARG A 36 -11.62 -8.29 4.53
CA ARG A 36 -11.71 -7.03 3.77
C ARG A 36 -11.06 -5.86 4.51
N ASN A 37 -11.37 -5.68 5.79
CA ASN A 37 -10.78 -4.64 6.63
C ASN A 37 -9.24 -4.69 6.63
N LEU A 38 -8.65 -5.88 6.71
CA LEU A 38 -7.20 -6.04 6.75
C LEU A 38 -6.58 -5.73 5.39
N ARG A 39 -7.23 -6.09 4.27
CA ARG A 39 -6.79 -5.69 2.92
C ARG A 39 -6.74 -4.17 2.74
N GLU A 40 -7.74 -3.48 3.26
CA GLU A 40 -7.81 -2.01 3.19
C GLU A 40 -6.75 -1.37 4.09
N VAL A 41 -6.49 -1.93 5.29
CA VAL A 41 -5.37 -1.52 6.15
C VAL A 41 -4.03 -1.71 5.44
N GLU A 42 -3.82 -2.87 4.82
CA GLU A 42 -2.59 -3.17 4.09
C GLU A 42 -2.37 -2.19 2.93
N ALA A 43 -3.39 -1.97 2.10
CA ALA A 43 -3.32 -1.06 0.97
C ALA A 43 -3.08 0.40 1.39
N GLU A 44 -3.81 0.87 2.39
CA GLU A 44 -3.68 2.24 2.90
C GLU A 44 -2.33 2.48 3.59
N SER A 45 -1.78 1.46 4.25
CA SER A 45 -0.45 1.53 4.86
C SER A 45 0.66 1.59 3.80
N VAL A 46 0.54 0.88 2.69
CA VAL A 46 1.47 1.02 1.55
C VAL A 46 1.39 2.44 0.97
N ALA A 47 0.18 2.98 0.78
CA ALA A 47 -0.01 4.34 0.31
C ALA A 47 0.62 5.38 1.26
N LEU A 48 0.45 5.20 2.57
CA LEU A 48 1.10 6.03 3.59
C LEU A 48 2.62 6.03 3.43
N LEU A 49 3.25 4.85 3.40
CA LEU A 49 4.71 4.74 3.29
C LEU A 49 5.25 5.35 1.99
N CYS A 50 4.56 5.16 0.87
CA CYS A 50 4.97 5.75 -0.40
C CYS A 50 4.82 7.28 -0.40
N CYS A 51 3.72 7.82 0.14
CA CYS A 51 3.54 9.27 0.26
C CYS A 51 4.59 9.89 1.17
N GLU A 52 4.86 9.32 2.35
CA GLU A 52 5.88 9.80 3.28
C GLU A 52 7.29 9.73 2.67
N ALA A 53 7.66 8.59 2.06
CA ALA A 53 8.99 8.41 1.48
C ALA A 53 9.27 9.33 0.28
N LEU A 54 8.21 9.77 -0.42
CA LEU A 54 8.31 10.67 -1.58
C LEU A 54 7.95 12.13 -1.23
N ASN A 55 7.65 12.42 0.03
CA ASN A 55 7.21 13.74 0.50
C ASN A 55 5.99 14.28 -0.28
N LEU A 56 4.99 13.42 -0.48
CA LEU A 56 3.73 13.71 -1.16
C LEU A 56 2.59 13.88 -0.15
N GLU A 57 1.60 14.69 -0.52
CA GLU A 57 0.39 14.88 0.29
C GLU A 57 -0.43 13.58 0.43
N GLY A 58 -1.22 13.50 1.50
CA GLY A 58 -2.17 12.40 1.75
C GLY A 58 -1.83 11.47 2.91
N ALA A 59 -0.64 11.59 3.51
CA ALA A 59 -0.23 10.77 4.65
C ALA A 59 -1.19 10.86 5.85
N ASP A 60 -1.63 12.07 6.22
CA ASP A 60 -2.56 12.27 7.34
C ASP A 60 -3.92 11.59 7.10
N TYR A 61 -4.40 11.63 5.85
CA TYR A 61 -5.62 10.92 5.46
C TYR A 61 -5.45 9.41 5.62
N CYS A 62 -4.32 8.86 5.16
CA CYS A 62 -4.02 7.43 5.30
C CYS A 62 -4.05 6.99 6.76
N ARG A 63 -3.45 7.77 7.68
CA ARG A 63 -3.45 7.44 9.12
C ARG A 63 -4.87 7.30 9.68
N GLY A 64 -5.76 8.23 9.33
CA GLY A 64 -7.16 8.18 9.75
C GLY A 64 -7.91 6.96 9.19
N TYR A 65 -7.71 6.63 7.91
CA TYR A 65 -8.33 5.46 7.30
C TYR A 65 -7.82 4.14 7.90
N ILE A 66 -6.50 4.02 8.14
CA ILE A 66 -5.92 2.84 8.79
C ILE A 66 -6.56 2.61 10.16
N GLN A 67 -6.63 3.64 11.00
CA GLN A 67 -7.30 3.54 12.30
C GLN A 67 -8.76 3.12 12.16
N ASN A 68 -9.52 3.74 11.26
CA ASN A 68 -10.92 3.39 11.04
C ASN A 68 -11.11 1.91 10.63
N TRP A 69 -10.28 1.40 9.72
CA TRP A 69 -10.37 -0.01 9.30
C TRP A 69 -9.97 -1.00 10.40
N LEU A 70 -8.97 -0.66 11.22
CA LEU A 70 -8.59 -1.47 12.39
C LEU A 70 -9.74 -1.55 13.40
N TYR A 71 -10.36 -0.41 13.75
CA TYR A 71 -11.48 -0.38 14.68
C TYR A 71 -12.70 -1.19 14.19
N GLN A 72 -13.03 -1.10 12.90
CA GLN A 72 -14.21 -1.80 12.35
C GLN A 72 -14.03 -3.31 12.24
N GLY A 73 -12.79 -3.79 12.07
CA GLY A 73 -12.55 -5.17 11.68
C GLY A 73 -11.93 -6.08 12.73
N ILE A 74 -11.29 -5.51 13.77
CA ILE A 74 -10.63 -6.29 14.83
C ILE A 74 -11.24 -6.02 16.22
N GLY A 75 -12.23 -5.11 16.29
CA GLY A 75 -12.88 -4.69 17.53
C GLY A 75 -12.16 -3.53 18.22
N TYR A 76 -12.67 -3.10 19.38
CA TYR A 76 -12.11 -1.98 20.16
C TYR A 76 -10.69 -2.27 20.71
N ASP A 77 -10.30 -3.56 20.78
CA ASP A 77 -8.99 -4.05 21.25
C ASP A 77 -7.99 -4.31 20.09
N ALA A 78 -8.16 -3.59 18.97
CA ALA A 78 -7.27 -3.66 17.81
C ALA A 78 -5.90 -3.04 18.12
N ASP A 79 -5.07 -3.72 18.92
CA ASP A 79 -3.82 -3.15 19.43
C ASP A 79 -2.74 -2.98 18.34
N ALA A 80 -2.78 -3.78 17.27
CA ALA A 80 -1.76 -3.73 16.23
C ALA A 80 -2.17 -4.38 14.89
N ILE A 81 -1.50 -3.94 13.82
CA ILE A 81 -1.48 -4.64 12.53
C ILE A 81 -0.75 -5.98 12.73
N PRO A 82 -1.28 -7.12 12.25
CA PRO A 82 -0.60 -8.40 12.33
C PRO A 82 0.80 -8.37 11.71
N GLU A 83 1.77 -9.05 12.31
CA GLU A 83 3.17 -9.07 11.86
C GLU A 83 3.33 -9.49 10.38
N LYS A 84 2.57 -10.50 9.94
CA LYS A 84 2.57 -10.93 8.53
C LYS A 84 2.12 -9.81 7.58
N SER A 85 1.11 -9.04 7.98
CA SER A 85 0.61 -7.89 7.22
C SER A 85 1.64 -6.76 7.20
N ALA A 86 2.29 -6.47 8.33
CA ALA A 86 3.39 -5.49 8.38
C ALA A 86 4.51 -5.84 7.38
N GLN A 87 4.92 -7.12 7.33
CA GLN A 87 5.93 -7.58 6.37
C GLN A 87 5.49 -7.43 4.91
N LYS A 88 4.24 -7.77 4.59
CA LYS A 88 3.64 -7.56 3.25
C LYS A 88 3.67 -6.08 2.85
N ILE A 89 3.23 -5.20 3.76
CA ILE A 89 3.19 -3.75 3.58
C ILE A 89 4.58 -3.20 3.22
N PHE A 90 5.61 -3.51 4.03
CA PHE A 90 6.96 -3.04 3.76
C PHE A 90 7.51 -3.55 2.44
N ARG A 91 7.28 -4.83 2.11
CA ARG A 91 7.74 -5.42 0.86
C ARG A 91 7.09 -4.76 -0.36
N ALA A 92 5.78 -4.52 -0.32
CA ALA A 92 5.06 -3.86 -1.41
C ALA A 92 5.50 -2.40 -1.59
N ALA A 93 5.63 -1.65 -0.49
CA ALA A 93 6.12 -0.27 -0.54
C ALA A 93 7.55 -0.18 -1.12
N ASP A 94 8.47 -1.05 -0.68
CA ASP A 94 9.84 -1.12 -1.22
C ASP A 94 9.84 -1.45 -2.72
N GLN A 95 9.00 -2.40 -3.15
CA GLN A 95 8.85 -2.74 -4.57
C GLN A 95 8.40 -1.53 -5.41
N ILE A 96 7.39 -0.79 -4.96
CA ILE A 96 6.90 0.42 -5.63
C ILE A 96 8.00 1.48 -5.73
N LEU A 97 8.66 1.79 -4.61
CA LEU A 97 9.69 2.83 -4.55
C LEU A 97 10.92 2.47 -5.39
N ARG A 98 11.31 1.20 -5.43
CA ARG A 98 12.42 0.73 -6.28
C ARG A 98 12.09 0.79 -7.76
N ALA A 99 10.84 0.50 -8.16
CA ALA A 99 10.42 0.57 -9.55
C ALA A 99 10.55 2.00 -10.13
N GLY A 100 10.45 3.03 -9.29
CA GLY A 100 10.67 4.42 -9.67
C GLY A 100 12.15 4.83 -9.83
N ARG A 101 13.10 3.98 -9.43
CA ARG A 101 14.54 4.28 -9.54
C ARG A 101 15.10 3.81 -10.88
N PRO A 102 16.07 4.52 -11.47
CA PRO A 102 16.76 4.02 -12.65
C PRO A 102 17.51 2.73 -12.32
N THR A 103 17.34 1.71 -13.16
CA THR A 103 18.24 0.54 -13.16
C THR A 103 19.66 1.04 -13.39
N ARG A 104 20.64 0.55 -12.62
CA ARG A 104 22.05 0.98 -12.70
C ARG A 104 22.63 1.05 -14.13
N GLU A 105 22.12 0.24 -15.05
CA GLU A 105 22.50 0.25 -16.47
C GLU A 105 22.07 1.54 -17.21
N ARG A 106 20.87 2.08 -16.91
CA ARG A 106 20.32 3.27 -17.57
C ARG A 106 21.04 4.56 -17.17
N SER A 107 21.66 4.60 -15.98
CA SER A 107 22.46 5.74 -15.52
C SER A 107 23.82 5.87 -16.24
N ALA A 108 24.37 4.79 -16.79
CA ALA A 108 25.62 4.82 -17.55
C ALA A 108 25.43 5.32 -18.99
N GLU A 109 24.24 5.12 -19.56
CA GLU A 109 23.90 5.53 -20.92
C GLU A 109 23.65 7.05 -21.05
N TYR A 110 23.23 7.72 -19.98
CA TYR A 110 23.09 9.19 -19.94
C TYR A 110 24.33 9.94 -19.41
N ALA A 111 25.39 9.20 -19.06
CA ALA A 111 26.65 9.77 -18.56
C ALA A 111 27.78 9.77 -19.61
N ASN A 112 27.48 9.41 -20.87
CA ASN A 112 28.41 9.43 -22.01
C ASN A 112 27.93 10.39 -23.08
#